data_AF-A0A3D2S8A9-F1
#
_entry.id   AF-A0A3D2S8A9-F1
#
_cell.length_a   1.000
_cell.length_b   1.000
_cell.length_c   1.000
_cell.angle_alpha   90.00
_cell.angle_beta   90.00
_cell.angle_gamma   90.00
#
_symmetry.space_group_name_H-M   'P 1'
#
loop_
_entity.id
_entity.type
_entity.pdbx_description
1 polymer ?
#
loop_
_entity_poly.entity_id
_entity_poly.type
_entity_poly.pdbx_seq_one_letter_code
_entity_poly.pdbx_strand_id
1 'polypeptide(L)'
;MLRLTLFFLGLVSLVSNNPLMAQADNCPNHADLAIEAMDRVTDVVVHDIFTPPVSSRIYAYTALSAYTAYEWAGGKTPFTTALNDFPPAEPTLMQTDHCPSLVMLGALFTTARAMLFSEEMLDAHLHEMVESHFSSLGAADIEKALAYGSAIGQHINRWSQADGYRTTRGLDRYTLVDEAYSWEPTPPDHMDPVEPYWNKIRPFVLESADQCRPPAPTPFDTVPGSRFYEEALEVYQTSKSLTTDQKATVWFWDDNPFVTVHEGHLVYAKKKVSPAGHWMGITTIAIRQSNATLEKALFSYAMVSVGLADAFISCWDEKYRSNLIRPVTYINAYIDPTWEPYLQTPPFPEYTSGHSVISASASTVLTALFGDNVTYTDSVETLYGLEPRTYNSFLHAADEAAYSRLYGGIHYRPGIEVGVNQGRKVAQLIIAKFL
;
A
#
# COMPACT_ATOMS: atom_id res chain seq x y z
N MET A 1 40.76 65.82 48.28
CA MET A 1 39.75 65.79 47.21
C MET A 1 40.19 64.78 46.16
N LEU A 2 39.62 63.58 46.13
CA LEU A 2 39.62 62.77 44.90
C LEU A 2 38.41 61.84 44.96
N ARG A 3 37.59 61.92 43.90
CA ARG A 3 36.25 61.34 43.79
C ARG A 3 36.32 59.85 43.49
N LEU A 4 35.47 59.09 44.17
CA LEU A 4 35.08 57.72 43.81
C LEU A 4 34.17 57.79 42.58
N THR A 5 34.45 57.03 41.52
CA THR A 5 33.54 56.89 40.37
C THR A 5 33.31 55.40 40.14
N LEU A 6 32.04 55.01 40.09
CA LEU A 6 31.54 53.65 40.03
C LEU A 6 30.46 53.60 38.93
N PHE A 7 30.42 52.47 38.21
CA PHE A 7 29.45 52.02 37.19
C PHE A 7 29.54 52.66 35.79
N PHE A 8 29.26 51.98 34.67
CA PHE A 8 28.42 50.80 34.40
C PHE A 8 29.02 50.06 33.17
N LEU A 9 29.30 48.75 33.24
CA LEU A 9 29.57 47.95 32.03
C LEU A 9 28.23 47.51 31.45
N GLY A 10 27.84 48.07 30.30
CA GLY A 10 26.72 47.58 29.50
C GLY A 10 27.15 46.33 28.74
N LEU A 11 26.55 45.18 29.08
CA LEU A 11 26.58 44.00 28.23
C LEU A 11 25.70 44.29 27.00
N VAL A 12 26.33 44.62 25.87
CA VAL A 12 25.65 44.58 24.57
C VAL A 12 25.60 43.13 24.15
N SER A 13 24.46 42.47 24.35
CA SER A 13 24.16 41.20 23.70
C SER A 13 24.05 41.46 22.20
N LEU A 14 25.13 41.16 21.46
CA LEU A 14 25.09 40.96 20.03
C LEU A 14 24.19 39.75 19.76
N VAL A 15 22.91 40.00 19.49
CA VAL A 15 22.05 39.04 18.79
C VAL A 15 22.60 38.95 17.38
N SER A 16 23.43 37.95 17.13
CA SER A 16 23.76 37.55 15.77
C SER A 16 22.48 37.03 15.13
N ASN A 17 21.83 37.84 14.30
CA ASN A 17 20.86 37.33 13.33
C ASN A 17 21.61 36.42 12.38
N ASN A 18 21.61 35.12 12.69
CA ASN A 18 22.16 34.11 11.82
C ASN A 18 21.09 33.82 10.75
N PRO A 19 21.26 34.22 9.48
CA PRO A 19 20.23 34.00 8.45
C PRO A 19 19.90 32.52 8.26
N LEU A 20 20.80 31.62 8.69
CA LEU A 20 20.63 30.17 8.72
C LEU A 20 19.55 29.68 9.71
N MET A 21 19.29 30.39 10.82
CA MET A 21 18.20 30.00 11.73
C MET A 21 16.84 30.51 11.27
N ALA A 22 16.79 31.63 10.54
CA ALA A 22 15.55 32.16 9.97
C ALA A 22 14.99 31.30 8.82
N GLN A 23 15.81 30.46 8.20
CA GLN A 23 15.43 29.61 7.05
C GLN A 23 14.70 28.33 7.49
N ALA A 24 15.02 27.80 8.67
CA ALA A 24 14.31 26.66 9.26
C ALA A 24 12.89 27.05 9.76
N ASP A 25 12.70 28.30 10.19
CA ASP A 25 11.42 28.79 10.72
C ASP A 25 10.33 29.00 9.64
N ASN A 26 10.69 29.04 8.35
CA ASN A 26 9.76 29.27 7.23
C ASN A 26 9.44 28.02 6.39
N CYS A 27 9.94 26.84 6.77
CA CYS A 27 9.63 25.60 6.05
C CYS A 27 8.25 25.06 6.47
N PRO A 28 7.28 24.91 5.54
CA PRO A 28 6.01 24.25 5.83
C PRO A 28 6.22 22.87 6.45
N ASN A 29 5.57 22.59 7.58
CA ASN A 29 5.75 21.35 8.34
C ASN A 29 4.42 20.87 8.92
N HIS A 30 3.57 20.31 8.07
CA HIS A 30 2.25 19.78 8.44
C HIS A 30 1.91 18.54 7.62
N ALA A 31 1.06 17.67 8.17
CA ALA A 31 0.72 16.38 7.56
C ALA A 31 0.08 16.49 6.17
N ASP A 32 -0.63 17.59 5.88
CA ASP A 32 -1.30 17.76 4.57
C ASP A 32 -0.32 17.72 3.38
N LEU A 33 0.96 18.05 3.58
CA LEU A 33 1.98 17.91 2.52
C LEU A 33 2.29 16.45 2.19
N ALA A 34 2.43 15.59 3.22
CA ALA A 34 2.64 14.17 3.02
C ALA A 34 1.41 13.50 2.42
N ILE A 35 0.23 13.94 2.87
CA ILE A 35 -1.06 13.49 2.33
C ILE A 35 -1.17 13.83 0.85
N GLU A 36 -1.00 15.10 0.47
CA GLU A 36 -1.11 15.53 -0.93
C GLU A 36 -0.07 14.78 -1.79
N ALA A 37 1.18 14.63 -1.33
CA ALA A 37 2.19 13.90 -2.08
C ALA A 37 1.81 12.42 -2.32
N MET A 38 1.25 11.74 -1.32
CA MET A 38 0.79 10.35 -1.46
C MET A 38 -0.47 10.23 -2.32
N ASP A 39 -1.39 11.19 -2.25
CA ASP A 39 -2.58 11.26 -3.11
C ASP A 39 -2.12 11.44 -4.58
N ARG A 40 -1.17 12.33 -4.88
CA ARG A 40 -0.59 12.51 -6.24
C ARG A 40 0.12 11.27 -6.77
N VAL A 41 0.86 10.54 -5.93
CA VAL A 41 1.46 9.25 -6.32
C VAL A 41 0.37 8.22 -6.62
N THR A 42 -0.70 8.20 -5.83
CA THR A 42 -1.84 7.30 -6.04
C THR A 42 -2.54 7.57 -7.38
N ASP A 43 -2.74 8.85 -7.74
CA ASP A 43 -3.32 9.23 -9.02
C ASP A 43 -2.54 8.62 -10.20
N VAL A 44 -1.20 8.66 -10.12
CA VAL A 44 -0.32 8.08 -11.14
C VAL A 44 -0.35 6.54 -11.12
N VAL A 45 -0.37 5.91 -9.94
CA VAL A 45 -0.52 4.44 -9.82
C VAL A 45 -1.81 3.95 -10.48
N VAL A 46 -2.91 4.66 -10.27
CA VAL A 46 -4.22 4.35 -10.87
C VAL A 46 -4.22 4.63 -12.37
N HIS A 47 -3.55 5.71 -12.79
CA HIS A 47 -3.40 6.04 -14.20
C HIS A 47 -2.63 4.95 -14.98
N ASP A 48 -1.57 4.42 -14.39
CA ASP A 48 -0.65 3.47 -15.04
C ASP A 48 -1.12 2.00 -14.96
N ILE A 49 -2.20 1.71 -14.22
CA ILE A 49 -2.88 0.40 -14.14
C ILE A 49 -1.93 -0.72 -13.70
N PHE A 50 -1.31 -0.56 -12.54
CA PHE A 50 -0.46 -1.60 -11.96
C PHE A 50 -1.26 -2.74 -11.30
N THR A 51 -0.66 -3.93 -11.31
CA THR A 51 -1.23 -5.10 -10.61
C THR A 51 -1.19 -4.89 -9.09
N PRO A 52 -2.14 -5.45 -8.31
CA PRO A 52 -2.20 -5.20 -6.87
C PRO A 52 -0.87 -5.43 -6.10
N PRO A 53 -0.11 -6.51 -6.35
CA PRO A 53 1.19 -6.69 -5.68
C PRO A 53 2.20 -5.61 -6.08
N VAL A 54 2.24 -5.23 -7.36
CA VAL A 54 3.17 -4.20 -7.85
C VAL A 54 2.83 -2.83 -7.27
N SER A 55 1.55 -2.48 -7.18
CA SER A 55 1.09 -1.24 -6.52
C SER A 55 1.57 -1.18 -5.06
N SER A 56 1.48 -2.28 -4.31
CA SER A 56 1.97 -2.31 -2.93
C SER A 56 3.48 -2.05 -2.81
N ARG A 57 4.27 -2.57 -3.75
CA ARG A 57 5.72 -2.32 -3.83
C ARG A 57 6.02 -0.85 -4.11
N ILE A 58 5.29 -0.23 -5.03
CA ILE A 58 5.43 1.19 -5.36
C ILE A 58 5.16 2.04 -4.11
N TYR A 59 4.03 1.81 -3.44
CA TYR A 59 3.70 2.52 -2.21
C TYR A 59 4.75 2.36 -1.11
N ALA A 60 5.27 1.15 -0.91
CA ALA A 60 6.27 0.89 0.12
C ALA A 60 7.54 1.70 -0.11
N TYR A 61 8.12 1.65 -1.31
CA TYR A 61 9.34 2.41 -1.60
C TYR A 61 9.12 3.92 -1.60
N THR A 62 8.01 4.43 -2.14
CA THR A 62 7.75 5.88 -2.16
C THR A 62 7.52 6.44 -0.75
N ALA A 63 6.72 5.76 0.08
CA ALA A 63 6.51 6.14 1.47
C ALA A 63 7.79 6.03 2.31
N LEU A 64 8.57 4.95 2.12
CA LEU A 64 9.87 4.79 2.78
C LEU A 64 10.85 5.87 2.37
N SER A 65 10.86 6.28 1.09
CA SER A 65 11.74 7.35 0.63
C SER A 65 11.38 8.68 1.28
N ALA A 66 10.09 8.99 1.41
CA ALA A 66 9.61 10.19 2.09
C ALA A 66 9.97 10.16 3.58
N TYR A 67 9.78 9.01 4.23
CA TYR A 67 10.12 8.85 5.64
C TYR A 67 11.63 8.89 5.89
N THR A 68 12.44 8.26 5.04
CA THR A 68 13.91 8.26 5.13
C THR A 68 14.45 9.67 5.02
N ALA A 69 13.89 10.49 4.11
CA ALA A 69 14.22 11.91 4.01
C ALA A 69 13.96 12.66 5.32
N TYR A 70 12.85 12.37 6.00
CA TYR A 70 12.54 12.96 7.29
C TYR A 70 13.45 12.43 8.42
N GLU A 71 13.67 11.12 8.49
CA GLU A 71 14.55 10.45 9.45
C GLU A 71 15.97 11.04 9.39
N TRP A 72 16.54 11.16 8.19
CA TRP A 72 17.91 11.64 8.00
C TRP A 72 18.07 13.15 8.10
N ALA A 73 16.97 13.91 7.96
CA ALA A 73 16.95 15.34 8.24
C ALA A 73 16.87 15.68 9.75
N GLY A 74 16.98 14.69 10.64
CA GLY A 74 16.97 14.87 12.09
C GLY A 74 15.72 14.32 12.79
N GLY A 75 14.91 13.52 12.09
CA GLY A 75 13.84 12.71 12.70
C GLY A 75 14.42 11.74 13.73
N LYS A 76 13.65 11.47 14.79
CA LYS A 76 14.15 10.72 15.96
C LYS A 76 13.76 9.25 15.97
N THR A 77 12.83 8.85 15.12
CA THR A 77 12.26 7.51 15.09
C THR A 77 12.96 6.71 13.99
N PRO A 78 13.81 5.72 14.34
CA PRO A 78 14.52 4.93 13.32
C PRO A 78 13.57 3.96 12.65
N PHE A 79 13.55 3.93 11.32
CA PHE A 79 12.78 2.95 10.54
C PHE A 79 13.70 2.15 9.63
N THR A 80 14.64 2.82 8.98
CA THR A 80 15.54 2.20 8.00
C THR A 80 16.37 1.03 8.54
N THR A 81 16.69 1.04 9.83
CA THR A 81 17.56 0.03 10.47
C THR A 81 16.93 -1.35 10.63
N ALA A 82 15.60 -1.47 10.58
CA ALA A 82 14.89 -2.74 10.73
C ALA A 82 14.50 -3.38 9.38
N LEU A 83 14.83 -2.72 8.26
CA LEU A 83 14.54 -3.19 6.91
C LEU A 83 15.61 -4.16 6.40
N ASN A 84 15.17 -5.20 5.70
CA ASN A 84 16.06 -6.20 5.12
C ASN A 84 16.99 -5.59 4.06
N ASP A 85 18.28 -5.90 4.20
CA ASP A 85 19.36 -5.48 3.29
C ASP A 85 19.39 -3.96 3.02
N PHE A 86 18.88 -3.14 3.94
CA PHE A 86 18.86 -1.69 3.77
C PHE A 86 20.29 -1.13 3.85
N PRO A 87 20.80 -0.47 2.79
CA PRO A 87 22.17 -0.02 2.75
C PRO A 87 22.39 1.18 3.69
N PRO A 88 23.55 1.27 4.36
CA PRO A 88 23.87 2.39 5.23
C PRO A 88 23.82 3.71 4.44
N ALA A 89 23.42 4.79 5.12
CA ALA A 89 23.40 6.12 4.52
C ALA A 89 24.81 6.52 4.03
N GLU A 90 24.91 7.07 2.83
CA GLU A 90 26.14 7.71 2.38
C GLU A 90 26.43 8.94 3.25
N PRO A 91 27.69 9.21 3.68
CA PRO A 91 28.00 10.33 4.57
C PRO A 91 27.55 11.71 4.05
N THR A 92 27.44 11.85 2.73
CA THR A 92 26.94 13.05 2.04
C THR A 92 25.45 13.30 2.25
N LEU A 93 24.69 12.29 2.70
CA LEU A 93 23.24 12.30 2.94
C LEU A 93 22.88 12.51 4.42
N MET A 94 23.77 13.09 5.21
CA MET A 94 23.52 13.44 6.63
C MET A 94 23.54 14.97 6.89
N GLN A 95 23.15 15.78 5.90
CA GLN A 95 23.07 17.25 6.03
C GLN A 95 21.69 17.68 6.56
N THR A 96 21.68 18.64 7.49
CA THR A 96 20.49 19.06 8.25
C THR A 96 19.98 20.46 7.93
N ASP A 97 20.58 21.16 6.96
CA ASP A 97 20.34 22.60 6.73
C ASP A 97 19.25 22.87 5.68
N HIS A 98 18.45 21.86 5.33
CA HIS A 98 17.42 21.95 4.30
C HIS A 98 16.01 21.89 4.88
N CYS A 99 15.03 22.49 4.19
CA CYS A 99 13.61 22.39 4.51
C CYS A 99 13.15 20.91 4.44
N PRO A 100 12.81 20.25 5.56
CA PRO A 100 12.56 18.80 5.57
C PRO A 100 11.44 18.36 4.64
N SER A 101 10.38 19.15 4.50
CA SER A 101 9.26 18.85 3.62
C SER A 101 9.63 18.91 2.13
N LEU A 102 10.53 19.80 1.71
CA LEU A 102 11.03 19.80 0.34
C LEU A 102 11.96 18.61 0.07
N VAL A 103 12.80 18.26 1.03
CA VAL A 103 13.64 17.05 0.94
C VAL A 103 12.78 15.81 0.80
N MET A 104 11.70 15.71 1.60
CA MET A 104 10.69 14.65 1.51
C MET A 104 10.07 14.58 0.11
N LEU A 105 9.62 15.70 -0.46
CA LEU A 105 9.05 15.73 -1.82
C LEU A 105 10.08 15.28 -2.86
N GLY A 106 11.30 15.81 -2.81
CA GLY A 106 12.38 15.42 -3.72
C GLY A 106 12.68 13.92 -3.67
N ALA A 107 12.68 13.32 -2.48
CA ALA A 107 12.91 11.90 -2.28
C ALA A 107 11.74 11.05 -2.79
N LEU A 108 10.52 11.37 -2.38
CA LEU A 108 9.30 10.67 -2.77
C LEU A 108 9.11 10.67 -4.29
N PHE A 109 9.17 11.84 -4.94
CA PHE A 109 8.96 11.94 -6.39
C PHE A 109 10.10 11.34 -7.21
N THR A 110 11.34 11.43 -6.74
CA THR A 110 12.47 10.73 -7.40
C THR A 110 12.31 9.21 -7.34
N THR A 111 11.83 8.68 -6.22
CA THR A 111 11.55 7.25 -6.07
C THR A 111 10.37 6.83 -6.92
N ALA A 112 9.27 7.59 -6.88
CA ALA A 112 8.07 7.34 -7.69
C ALA A 112 8.38 7.31 -9.20
N ARG A 113 9.17 8.28 -9.67
CA ARG A 113 9.58 8.42 -11.07
C ARG A 113 10.40 7.23 -11.59
N ALA A 114 11.10 6.52 -10.73
CA ALA A 114 11.84 5.32 -11.12
C ALA A 114 10.98 4.05 -11.20
N MET A 115 9.72 4.10 -10.73
CA MET A 115 8.84 2.93 -10.61
C MET A 115 7.54 3.05 -11.41
N LEU A 116 7.11 4.27 -11.73
CA LEU A 116 5.90 4.57 -12.48
C LEU A 116 6.24 4.92 -13.94
N PHE A 117 5.27 4.75 -14.84
CA PHE A 117 5.47 5.00 -16.28
C PHE A 117 5.19 6.45 -16.66
N SER A 118 4.21 7.10 -16.05
CA SER A 118 3.81 8.47 -16.39
C SER A 118 4.68 9.54 -15.70
N GLU A 119 5.97 9.57 -16.04
CA GLU A 119 6.98 10.47 -15.45
C GLU A 119 6.59 11.95 -15.57
N GLU A 120 6.03 12.38 -16.70
CA GLU A 120 5.62 13.77 -16.91
C GLU A 120 4.51 14.23 -15.94
N MET A 121 3.62 13.31 -15.55
CA MET A 121 2.55 13.60 -14.59
C MET A 121 3.12 13.77 -13.17
N LEU A 122 4.15 12.99 -12.81
CA LEU A 122 4.88 13.16 -11.55
C LEU A 122 5.64 14.48 -11.51
N ASP A 123 6.33 14.83 -12.60
CA ASP A 123 7.08 16.08 -12.70
C ASP A 123 6.14 17.30 -12.59
N ALA A 124 4.95 17.23 -13.21
CA ALA A 124 3.91 18.24 -13.07
C ALA A 124 3.37 18.34 -11.63
N HIS A 125 3.07 17.21 -10.98
CA HIS A 125 2.61 17.21 -9.59
C HIS A 125 3.64 17.79 -8.62
N LEU A 126 4.92 17.43 -8.76
CA LEU A 126 5.98 18.02 -7.94
C LEU A 126 6.07 19.54 -8.14
N HIS A 127 6.00 19.99 -9.40
CA HIS A 127 6.03 21.41 -9.73
C HIS A 127 4.87 22.18 -9.09
N GLU A 128 3.63 21.69 -9.25
CA GLU A 128 2.43 22.30 -8.65
C GLU A 128 2.54 22.41 -7.11
N MET A 129 3.02 21.35 -6.45
CA MET A 129 3.20 21.35 -5.00
C MET A 129 4.27 22.34 -4.54
N VAL A 130 5.39 22.42 -5.27
CA VAL A 130 6.47 23.38 -4.96
C VAL A 130 5.98 24.81 -5.09
N GLU A 131 5.26 25.14 -6.17
CA GLU A 131 4.69 26.47 -6.37
C GLU A 131 3.67 26.85 -5.29
N SER A 132 2.78 25.90 -4.96
CA SER A 132 1.66 26.14 -4.03
C SER A 132 2.11 26.35 -2.59
N HIS A 133 3.11 25.57 -2.14
CA HIS A 133 3.46 25.52 -0.71
C HIS A 133 4.79 26.17 -0.38
N PHE A 134 5.70 26.33 -1.36
CA PHE A 134 7.08 26.74 -1.09
C PHE A 134 7.52 27.99 -1.85
N SER A 135 6.60 28.73 -2.49
CA SER A 135 6.88 29.98 -3.21
C SER A 135 7.46 31.11 -2.36
N SER A 136 7.35 31.02 -1.04
CA SER A 136 7.98 31.96 -0.09
C SER A 136 9.50 31.74 0.09
N LEU A 137 10.02 30.58 -0.35
CA LEU A 137 11.44 30.23 -0.25
C LEU A 137 12.22 30.74 -1.46
N GLY A 138 13.52 30.98 -1.29
CA GLY A 138 14.41 31.35 -2.39
C GLY A 138 14.59 30.19 -3.38
N ALA A 139 14.57 30.47 -4.68
CA ALA A 139 14.71 29.45 -5.73
C ALA A 139 15.95 28.55 -5.55
N ALA A 140 17.09 29.13 -5.15
CA ALA A 140 18.31 28.38 -4.88
C ALA A 140 18.21 27.43 -3.67
N ASP A 141 17.37 27.77 -2.68
CA ASP A 141 17.15 26.91 -1.51
C ASP A 141 16.20 25.75 -1.85
N ILE A 142 15.18 26.03 -2.66
CA ILE A 142 14.28 25.02 -3.22
C ILE A 142 15.08 24.00 -4.03
N GLU A 143 15.90 24.47 -4.97
CA GLU A 143 16.73 23.62 -5.83
C GLU A 143 17.66 22.72 -5.01
N LYS A 144 18.35 23.28 -4.00
CA LYS A 144 19.24 22.51 -3.13
C LYS A 144 18.49 21.45 -2.31
N ALA A 145 17.33 21.80 -1.74
CA ALA A 145 16.54 20.87 -0.93
C ALA A 145 15.98 19.72 -1.79
N LEU A 146 15.46 20.03 -2.99
CA LEU A 146 14.99 19.01 -3.94
C LEU A 146 16.12 18.12 -4.44
N ALA A 147 17.29 18.68 -4.75
CA ALA A 147 18.46 17.91 -5.18
C ALA A 147 18.93 16.96 -4.07
N TYR A 148 18.94 17.43 -2.81
CA TYR A 148 19.26 16.60 -1.66
C TYR A 148 18.24 15.48 -1.45
N GLY A 149 16.94 15.80 -1.51
CA GLY A 149 15.87 14.80 -1.49
C GLY A 149 16.02 13.78 -2.63
N SER A 150 16.32 14.23 -3.83
CA SER A 150 16.54 13.36 -4.98
C SER A 150 17.70 12.39 -4.76
N ALA A 151 18.78 12.81 -4.11
CA ALA A 151 19.88 11.91 -3.76
C ALA A 151 19.44 10.80 -2.78
N ILE A 152 18.55 11.11 -1.83
CA ILE A 152 17.92 10.12 -0.94
C ILE A 152 17.02 9.18 -1.74
N GLY A 153 16.17 9.70 -2.63
CA GLY A 153 15.33 8.88 -3.51
C GLY A 153 16.16 7.94 -4.41
N GLN A 154 17.30 8.41 -4.91
CA GLN A 154 18.25 7.58 -5.67
C GLN A 154 18.88 6.48 -4.80
N HIS A 155 19.16 6.74 -3.52
CA HIS A 155 19.62 5.72 -2.57
C HIS A 155 18.58 4.60 -2.41
N ILE A 156 17.32 4.98 -2.22
CA ILE A 156 16.19 4.03 -2.14
C ILE A 156 16.02 3.26 -3.47
N ASN A 157 16.15 3.94 -4.61
CA ASN A 157 16.08 3.29 -5.92
C ASN A 157 17.21 2.27 -6.14
N ARG A 158 18.43 2.54 -5.68
CA ARG A 158 19.52 1.54 -5.72
C ARG A 158 19.18 0.31 -4.88
N TRP A 159 18.64 0.51 -3.68
CA TRP A 159 18.20 -0.58 -2.81
C TRP A 159 17.02 -1.38 -3.41
N SER A 160 16.08 -0.71 -4.09
CA SER A 160 14.92 -1.35 -4.72
C SER A 160 15.29 -2.16 -5.97
N GLN A 161 16.35 -1.80 -6.68
CA GLN A 161 16.83 -2.57 -7.84
C GLN A 161 17.36 -3.96 -7.48
N ALA A 162 17.75 -4.18 -6.21
CA ALA A 162 18.26 -5.44 -5.70
C ALA A 162 17.20 -6.34 -5.07
N ASP A 163 15.92 -5.96 -5.10
CA ASP A 163 14.84 -6.68 -4.41
C ASP A 163 14.25 -7.87 -5.17
N GLY A 164 14.80 -8.20 -6.35
CA GLY A 164 14.33 -9.30 -7.18
C GLY A 164 13.25 -8.93 -8.20
N TYR A 165 12.64 -7.74 -8.16
CA TYR A 165 11.57 -7.35 -9.09
C TYR A 165 12.00 -7.37 -10.56
N ARG A 166 13.20 -6.86 -10.87
CA ARG A 166 13.74 -6.91 -12.24
C ARG A 166 14.02 -8.34 -12.68
N THR A 167 14.51 -9.18 -11.78
CA THR A 167 14.79 -10.59 -12.04
C THR A 167 13.51 -11.34 -12.38
N THR A 168 12.42 -11.10 -11.65
CA THR A 168 11.13 -11.79 -11.91
C THR A 168 10.50 -11.42 -13.24
N ARG A 169 10.78 -10.23 -13.81
CA ARG A 169 10.34 -9.87 -15.17
C ARG A 169 11.01 -10.69 -16.28
N GLY A 170 12.18 -11.28 -15.99
CA GLY A 170 12.95 -12.07 -16.94
C GLY A 170 12.81 -13.58 -16.77
N LEU A 171 11.97 -14.04 -15.83
CA LEU A 171 11.70 -15.46 -15.64
C LEU A 171 10.80 -16.01 -16.76
N ASP A 172 10.86 -17.33 -16.94
CA ASP A 172 10.00 -18.03 -17.88
C ASP A 172 8.52 -17.83 -17.54
N ARG A 173 7.65 -17.99 -18.55
CA ARG A 173 6.20 -17.94 -18.31
C ARG A 173 5.80 -19.04 -17.33
N TYR A 174 4.87 -18.70 -16.45
CA TYR A 174 4.32 -19.67 -15.51
C TYR A 174 3.61 -20.79 -16.27
N THR A 175 3.99 -22.02 -15.92
CA THR A 175 3.37 -23.22 -16.47
C THR A 175 2.18 -23.59 -15.59
N LEU A 176 0.99 -23.66 -16.19
CA LEU A 176 -0.20 -24.12 -15.48
C LEU A 176 0.03 -25.57 -15.00
N VAL A 177 -0.46 -25.85 -13.80
CA VAL A 177 -0.46 -27.21 -13.25
C VAL A 177 -1.61 -27.98 -13.88
N ASP A 178 -1.38 -29.23 -14.27
CA ASP A 178 -2.41 -30.10 -14.89
C ASP A 178 -2.98 -31.05 -13.85
N GLU A 179 -3.71 -30.49 -12.88
CA GLU A 179 -4.34 -31.23 -11.78
C GLU A 179 -5.77 -30.73 -11.55
N ALA A 180 -6.70 -31.59 -11.17
CA ALA A 180 -8.12 -31.22 -11.02
C ALA A 180 -8.37 -30.11 -9.97
N TYR A 181 -7.51 -30.00 -8.96
CA TYR A 181 -7.61 -28.97 -7.91
C TYR A 181 -7.01 -27.62 -8.32
N SER A 182 -6.32 -27.57 -9.46
CA SER A 182 -5.43 -26.47 -9.78
C SER A 182 -6.15 -25.29 -10.45
N TRP A 183 -5.59 -24.10 -10.28
CA TRP A 183 -6.09 -22.89 -10.89
C TRP A 183 -5.87 -22.89 -12.40
N GLU A 184 -6.88 -22.41 -13.12
CA GLU A 184 -6.84 -22.12 -14.54
C GLU A 184 -7.33 -20.69 -14.83
N PRO A 185 -6.91 -20.08 -15.95
CA PRO A 185 -7.44 -18.79 -16.38
C PRO A 185 -8.97 -18.83 -16.55
N THR A 186 -9.65 -17.89 -15.91
CA THR A 186 -11.12 -17.86 -15.85
C THR A 186 -11.76 -16.94 -16.89
N PRO A 187 -13.01 -17.19 -17.32
CA PRO A 187 -13.78 -16.27 -18.17
C PRO A 187 -13.94 -14.87 -17.54
N PRO A 188 -14.21 -13.83 -18.35
CA PRO A 188 -14.31 -13.85 -19.82
C PRO A 188 -12.94 -13.78 -20.54
N ASP A 189 -11.92 -13.23 -19.88
CA ASP A 189 -10.67 -12.85 -20.56
C ASP A 189 -9.60 -13.94 -20.59
N HIS A 190 -9.67 -14.94 -19.70
CA HIS A 190 -8.66 -16.00 -19.56
C HIS A 190 -7.22 -15.43 -19.49
N MET A 191 -7.04 -14.36 -18.70
CA MET A 191 -5.77 -13.65 -18.60
C MET A 191 -4.65 -14.51 -18.03
N ASP A 192 -3.42 -14.18 -18.41
CA ASP A 192 -2.22 -14.77 -17.85
C ASP A 192 -2.16 -14.60 -16.31
N PRO A 193 -1.57 -15.57 -15.58
CA PRO A 193 -1.45 -15.48 -14.12
C PRO A 193 -0.70 -14.23 -13.68
N VAL A 194 -1.30 -13.48 -12.75
CA VAL A 194 -0.72 -12.24 -12.22
C VAL A 194 0.36 -12.52 -11.19
N GLU A 195 1.59 -12.12 -11.52
CA GLU A 195 2.75 -12.14 -10.62
C GLU A 195 3.11 -13.52 -10.02
N PRO A 196 3.26 -14.59 -10.82
CA PRO A 196 3.48 -15.97 -10.34
C PRO A 196 4.75 -16.16 -9.50
N TYR A 197 5.71 -15.25 -9.63
CA TYR A 197 6.98 -15.28 -8.91
C TYR A 197 7.08 -14.17 -7.86
N TRP A 198 5.97 -13.60 -7.39
CA TRP A 198 6.00 -12.52 -6.41
C TRP A 198 6.65 -12.94 -5.08
N ASN A 199 6.65 -14.23 -4.76
CA ASN A 199 7.37 -14.78 -3.61
C ASN A 199 8.91 -14.74 -3.73
N LYS A 200 9.44 -14.31 -4.88
CA LYS A 200 10.88 -14.07 -5.09
C LYS A 200 11.28 -12.63 -4.84
N ILE A 201 10.33 -11.74 -4.58
CA ILE A 201 10.62 -10.38 -4.14
C ILE A 201 11.16 -10.42 -2.72
N ARG A 202 12.23 -9.68 -2.44
CA ARG A 202 12.77 -9.51 -1.09
C ARG A 202 11.70 -8.86 -0.20
N PRO A 203 11.26 -9.49 0.89
CA PRO A 203 10.39 -8.82 1.85
C PRO A 203 11.10 -7.65 2.52
N PHE A 204 10.33 -6.64 2.92
CA PHE A 204 10.85 -5.47 3.61
C PHE A 204 11.27 -5.79 5.05
N VAL A 205 10.49 -6.62 5.73
CA VAL A 205 10.69 -6.95 7.16
C VAL A 205 10.61 -8.45 7.42
N LEU A 206 9.73 -9.18 6.72
CA LEU A 206 9.67 -10.64 6.88
C LEU A 206 11.02 -11.27 6.53
N GLU A 207 11.40 -12.33 7.25
CA GLU A 207 12.66 -13.05 7.03
C GLU A 207 12.64 -13.83 5.70
N SER A 208 11.46 -14.30 5.31
CA SER A 208 11.20 -15.01 4.06
C SER A 208 9.75 -14.82 3.63
N ALA A 209 9.46 -15.05 2.35
CA ALA A 209 8.10 -14.97 1.82
C ALA A 209 7.13 -15.95 2.52
N ASP A 210 7.64 -17.06 3.04
CA ASP A 210 6.84 -18.10 3.70
C ASP A 210 6.83 -18.06 5.23
N GLN A 211 7.40 -17.01 5.85
CA GLN A 211 7.42 -16.86 7.31
C GLN A 211 6.02 -16.89 7.93
N CYS A 212 5.01 -16.42 7.19
CA CYS A 212 3.61 -16.39 7.59
C CYS A 212 2.74 -17.44 6.87
N ARG A 213 3.33 -18.53 6.36
CA ARG A 213 2.62 -19.57 5.60
C ARG A 213 1.39 -20.09 6.37
N PRO A 214 0.19 -20.08 5.76
CA PRO A 214 -1.01 -20.61 6.39
C PRO A 214 -1.08 -22.15 6.33
N PRO A 215 -2.03 -22.77 7.04
CA PRO A 215 -2.42 -24.16 6.78
C PRO A 215 -2.76 -24.41 5.31
N ALA A 216 -2.67 -25.66 4.85
CA ALA A 216 -3.15 -26.00 3.50
C ALA A 216 -4.67 -25.77 3.38
N PRO A 217 -5.17 -25.45 2.16
CA PRO A 217 -6.60 -25.35 1.93
C PRO A 217 -7.30 -26.70 2.16
N THR A 218 -8.63 -26.66 2.26
CA THR A 218 -9.45 -27.87 2.27
C THR A 218 -9.09 -28.74 1.05
N PRO A 219 -8.79 -30.04 1.25
CA PRO A 219 -8.48 -30.92 0.13
C PRO A 219 -9.62 -30.96 -0.88
N PHE A 220 -9.26 -30.86 -2.16
CA PHE A 220 -10.21 -30.92 -3.27
C PHE A 220 -10.97 -32.24 -3.26
N ASP A 221 -12.29 -32.16 -3.43
CA ASP A 221 -13.19 -33.30 -3.52
C ASP A 221 -14.44 -32.85 -4.30
N THR A 222 -14.95 -33.72 -5.17
CA THR A 222 -16.13 -33.46 -6.01
C THR A 222 -17.38 -34.15 -5.49
N VAL A 223 -17.27 -35.01 -4.46
CA VAL A 223 -18.41 -35.75 -3.92
C VAL A 223 -19.36 -34.78 -3.21
N PRO A 224 -20.67 -34.75 -3.58
CA PRO A 224 -21.66 -33.96 -2.86
C PRO A 224 -21.67 -34.29 -1.36
N GLY A 225 -21.63 -33.27 -0.50
CA GLY A 225 -21.51 -33.42 0.95
C GLY A 225 -20.07 -33.52 1.49
N SER A 226 -19.06 -33.59 0.62
CA SER A 226 -17.67 -33.41 1.04
C SER A 226 -17.42 -31.97 1.49
N ARG A 227 -16.36 -31.75 2.28
CA ARG A 227 -16.07 -30.42 2.83
C ARG A 227 -15.82 -29.37 1.73
N PHE A 228 -15.05 -29.71 0.69
CA PHE A 228 -14.78 -28.79 -0.41
C PHE A 228 -16.05 -28.47 -1.23
N TYR A 229 -16.89 -29.49 -1.46
CA TYR A 229 -18.18 -29.30 -2.10
C TYR A 229 -19.09 -28.37 -1.31
N GLU A 230 -19.19 -28.52 0.00
CA GLU A 230 -20.00 -27.64 0.86
C GLU A 230 -19.48 -26.19 0.89
N GLU A 231 -18.16 -26.00 0.88
CA GLU A 231 -17.54 -24.67 0.76
C GLU A 231 -17.87 -24.00 -0.58
N ALA A 232 -17.89 -24.75 -1.69
CA ALA A 232 -18.34 -24.24 -2.99
C ALA A 232 -19.85 -23.99 -3.05
N LEU A 233 -20.63 -24.88 -2.42
CA LEU A 233 -22.09 -24.74 -2.34
C LEU A 233 -22.48 -23.49 -1.55
N GLU A 234 -21.74 -23.14 -0.50
CA GLU A 234 -21.92 -21.88 0.23
C GLU A 234 -21.76 -20.66 -0.70
N VAL A 235 -20.69 -20.64 -1.52
CA VAL A 235 -20.46 -19.56 -2.50
C VAL A 235 -21.64 -19.46 -3.48
N TYR A 236 -22.04 -20.61 -4.03
CA TYR A 236 -23.17 -20.70 -4.95
C TYR A 236 -24.46 -20.17 -4.31
N GLN A 237 -24.84 -20.65 -3.14
CA GLN A 237 -26.09 -20.25 -2.45
C GLN A 237 -26.08 -18.78 -2.03
N THR A 238 -24.93 -18.27 -1.58
CA THR A 238 -24.77 -16.86 -1.20
C THR A 238 -25.02 -15.95 -2.39
N SER A 239 -24.47 -16.28 -3.56
CA SER A 239 -24.64 -15.49 -4.79
C SER A 239 -26.10 -15.35 -5.23
N LYS A 240 -26.95 -16.35 -4.94
CA LYS A 240 -28.37 -16.36 -5.33
C LYS A 240 -29.27 -15.55 -4.40
N SER A 241 -28.78 -15.15 -3.23
CA SER A 241 -29.59 -14.50 -2.18
C SER A 241 -29.01 -13.18 -1.65
N LEU A 242 -28.11 -12.53 -2.42
CA LEU A 242 -27.48 -11.27 -2.04
C LEU A 242 -28.49 -10.15 -1.77
N THR A 243 -28.40 -9.55 -0.58
CA THR A 243 -29.13 -8.34 -0.21
C THR A 243 -28.58 -7.11 -0.95
N THR A 244 -29.33 -6.01 -0.95
CA THR A 244 -28.86 -4.73 -1.50
C THR A 244 -27.56 -4.27 -0.86
N ASP A 245 -27.46 -4.38 0.48
CA ASP A 245 -26.28 -3.98 1.23
C ASP A 245 -25.07 -4.87 0.92
N GLN A 246 -25.28 -6.18 0.74
CA GLN A 246 -24.21 -7.08 0.34
C GLN A 246 -23.70 -6.74 -1.08
N LYS A 247 -24.59 -6.43 -2.02
CA LYS A 247 -24.18 -5.99 -3.37
C LYS A 247 -23.37 -4.69 -3.33
N ALA A 248 -23.80 -3.72 -2.53
CA ALA A 248 -23.05 -2.48 -2.33
C ALA A 248 -21.67 -2.75 -1.70
N THR A 249 -21.61 -3.66 -0.73
CA THR A 249 -20.37 -4.10 -0.07
C THR A 249 -19.39 -4.73 -1.07
N VAL A 250 -19.88 -5.57 -2.00
CA VAL A 250 -19.04 -6.14 -3.05
C VAL A 250 -18.41 -5.04 -3.89
N TRP A 251 -19.21 -4.10 -4.40
CA TRP A 251 -18.69 -3.06 -5.30
C TRP A 251 -17.72 -2.12 -4.59
N PHE A 252 -17.96 -1.82 -3.31
CA PHE A 252 -17.11 -0.97 -2.49
C PHE A 252 -15.71 -1.56 -2.27
N TRP A 253 -15.60 -2.89 -2.18
CA TRP A 253 -14.34 -3.59 -1.94
C TRP A 253 -13.89 -4.42 -3.15
N ASP A 254 -14.35 -4.09 -4.37
CA ASP A 254 -13.93 -4.83 -5.56
C ASP A 254 -12.45 -4.59 -5.84
N ASP A 255 -12.03 -3.32 -5.78
CA ASP A 255 -10.66 -2.82 -5.89
C ASP A 255 -9.85 -3.50 -7.02
N ASN A 256 -10.53 -3.87 -8.10
CA ASN A 256 -9.97 -4.64 -9.18
C ASN A 256 -9.66 -3.71 -10.37
N PRO A 257 -8.38 -3.33 -10.59
CA PRO A 257 -8.00 -2.47 -11.70
C PRO A 257 -8.14 -3.16 -13.07
N PHE A 258 -8.45 -4.46 -13.11
CA PHE A 258 -8.56 -5.26 -14.33
C PHE A 258 -10.00 -5.47 -14.81
N VAL A 259 -11.01 -4.89 -14.18
CA VAL A 259 -12.39 -5.10 -14.62
C VAL A 259 -12.56 -4.59 -16.04
N THR A 260 -12.77 -5.52 -16.96
CA THR A 260 -13.04 -5.26 -18.37
C THR A 260 -14.54 -5.17 -18.57
N VAL A 261 -14.96 -4.24 -19.42
CA VAL A 261 -16.34 -4.12 -19.90
C VAL A 261 -16.35 -4.53 -21.35
N HIS A 262 -17.15 -5.55 -21.67
CA HIS A 262 -17.36 -6.03 -23.03
C HIS A 262 -18.71 -5.50 -23.55
N GLU A 263 -18.67 -4.49 -24.42
CA GLU A 263 -19.85 -3.94 -25.10
C GLU A 263 -19.69 -4.08 -26.63
N GLY A 264 -20.23 -5.16 -27.19
CA GLY A 264 -20.03 -5.49 -28.60
C GLY A 264 -18.55 -5.82 -28.89
N HIS A 265 -17.91 -5.06 -29.79
CA HIS A 265 -16.48 -5.18 -30.08
C HIS A 265 -15.58 -4.30 -29.17
N LEU A 266 -16.18 -3.49 -28.29
CA LEU A 266 -15.43 -2.62 -27.39
C LEU A 266 -15.09 -3.38 -26.11
N VAL A 267 -13.80 -3.41 -25.78
CA VAL A 267 -13.27 -3.85 -24.49
C VAL A 267 -12.53 -2.68 -23.88
N TYR A 268 -12.97 -2.23 -22.70
CA TYR A 268 -12.29 -1.18 -21.95
C TYR A 268 -12.21 -1.51 -20.46
N ALA A 269 -11.16 -1.08 -19.79
CA ALA A 269 -10.98 -1.26 -18.34
C ALA A 269 -11.66 -0.11 -17.58
N LYS A 270 -12.36 -0.42 -16.49
CA LYS A 270 -12.82 0.61 -15.54
C LYS A 270 -11.68 0.98 -14.60
N LYS A 271 -11.32 2.28 -14.55
CA LYS A 271 -10.33 2.78 -13.59
C LYS A 271 -10.86 2.60 -12.17
N LYS A 272 -10.13 1.85 -11.37
CA LYS A 272 -10.35 1.61 -9.94
C LYS A 272 -9.03 1.64 -9.22
N VAL A 273 -9.06 2.00 -7.94
CA VAL A 273 -7.91 1.80 -7.07
C VAL A 273 -7.67 0.31 -6.83
N SER A 274 -6.42 -0.07 -6.59
CA SER A 274 -6.10 -1.41 -6.10
C SER A 274 -6.34 -1.49 -4.58
N PRO A 275 -6.42 -2.69 -3.97
CA PRO A 275 -6.67 -2.80 -2.53
C PRO A 275 -5.57 -2.12 -1.70
N ALA A 276 -4.32 -2.12 -2.21
CA ALA A 276 -3.23 -1.38 -1.59
C ALA A 276 -3.54 0.12 -1.55
N GLY A 277 -3.97 0.71 -2.67
CA GLY A 277 -4.29 2.13 -2.74
C GLY A 277 -5.52 2.50 -1.91
N HIS A 278 -6.52 1.61 -1.81
CA HIS A 278 -7.67 1.82 -0.92
C HIS A 278 -7.22 1.98 0.53
N TRP A 279 -6.38 1.06 1.03
CA TRP A 279 -5.84 1.14 2.39
C TRP A 279 -4.86 2.29 2.61
N MET A 280 -4.16 2.75 1.57
CA MET A 280 -3.39 4.00 1.64
C MET A 280 -4.33 5.22 1.77
N GLY A 281 -5.47 5.23 1.10
CA GLY A 281 -6.52 6.24 1.27
C GLY A 281 -7.15 6.21 2.68
N ILE A 282 -7.43 5.03 3.25
CA ILE A 282 -7.87 4.90 4.64
C ILE A 282 -6.81 5.44 5.60
N THR A 283 -5.53 5.22 5.30
CA THR A 283 -4.41 5.78 6.07
C THR A 283 -4.43 7.31 6.01
N THR A 284 -4.67 7.90 4.83
CA THR A 284 -4.88 9.34 4.67
C THR A 284 -6.02 9.86 5.56
N ILE A 285 -7.16 9.16 5.61
CA ILE A 285 -8.30 9.53 6.45
C ILE A 285 -7.91 9.52 7.94
N ALA A 286 -7.22 8.47 8.39
CA ALA A 286 -6.77 8.35 9.79
C ALA A 286 -5.77 9.46 10.19
N ILE A 287 -4.84 9.81 9.29
CA ILE A 287 -3.87 10.89 9.48
C ILE A 287 -4.60 12.23 9.64
N ARG A 288 -5.53 12.55 8.73
CA ARG A 288 -6.33 13.79 8.79
C ARG A 288 -7.15 13.84 10.08
N GLN A 289 -7.89 12.78 10.40
CA GLN A 289 -8.78 12.72 11.55
C GLN A 289 -8.04 12.85 12.89
N SER A 290 -6.81 12.37 12.97
CA SER A 290 -5.99 12.44 14.19
C SER A 290 -5.22 13.76 14.36
N ASN A 291 -5.34 14.71 13.42
CA ASN A 291 -4.52 15.93 13.36
C ASN A 291 -3.03 15.62 13.53
N ALA A 292 -2.56 14.59 12.82
CA ALA A 292 -1.21 14.08 12.94
C ALA A 292 -0.14 15.14 12.60
N THR A 293 1.04 15.02 13.21
CA THR A 293 2.23 15.74 12.77
C THR A 293 2.72 15.18 11.43
N LEU A 294 3.58 15.93 10.72
CA LEU A 294 4.23 15.43 9.51
C LEU A 294 4.98 14.12 9.76
N GLU A 295 5.74 14.02 10.87
CA GLU A 295 6.44 12.80 11.26
C GLU A 295 5.47 11.62 11.40
N LYS A 296 4.35 11.81 12.12
CA LYS A 296 3.36 10.75 12.33
C LYS A 296 2.68 10.35 11.02
N ALA A 297 2.41 11.30 10.12
CA ALA A 297 1.87 11.01 8.80
C ALA A 297 2.81 10.12 7.98
N LEU A 298 4.08 10.54 7.85
CA LEU A 298 5.09 9.80 7.09
C LEU A 298 5.37 8.42 7.69
N PHE A 299 5.48 8.34 9.02
CA PHE A 299 5.66 7.05 9.71
C PHE A 299 4.47 6.12 9.46
N SER A 300 3.24 6.66 9.47
CA SER A 300 2.04 5.85 9.24
C SER A 300 1.97 5.32 7.81
N TYR A 301 2.28 6.15 6.81
CA TYR A 301 2.39 5.68 5.42
C TYR A 301 3.49 4.62 5.25
N ALA A 302 4.66 4.82 5.86
CA ALA A 302 5.75 3.84 5.81
C ALA A 302 5.36 2.49 6.44
N MET A 303 4.80 2.51 7.66
CA MET A 303 4.34 1.31 8.37
C MET A 303 3.26 0.55 7.58
N VAL A 304 2.23 1.25 7.10
CA VAL A 304 1.11 0.61 6.40
C VAL A 304 1.54 0.07 5.05
N SER A 305 2.29 0.85 4.26
CA SER A 305 2.74 0.42 2.94
C SER A 305 3.72 -0.77 2.99
N VAL A 306 4.64 -0.79 3.97
CA VAL A 306 5.51 -1.96 4.24
C VAL A 306 4.67 -3.18 4.64
N GLY A 307 3.69 -2.99 5.54
CA GLY A 307 2.77 -4.06 5.94
C GLY A 307 1.92 -4.60 4.79
N LEU A 308 1.51 -3.75 3.85
CA LEU A 308 0.82 -4.14 2.63
C LEU A 308 1.75 -4.93 1.69
N ALA A 309 2.96 -4.44 1.44
CA ALA A 309 3.91 -5.10 0.53
C ALA A 309 4.30 -6.51 1.01
N ASP A 310 4.65 -6.65 2.29
CA ASP A 310 4.98 -7.95 2.88
C ASP A 310 3.77 -8.89 2.97
N ALA A 311 2.57 -8.33 3.16
CA ALA A 311 1.32 -9.09 3.09
C ALA A 311 1.04 -9.63 1.69
N PHE A 312 1.31 -8.85 0.64
CA PHE A 312 1.22 -9.33 -0.75
C PHE A 312 2.25 -10.41 -1.05
N ILE A 313 3.50 -10.26 -0.61
CA ILE A 313 4.55 -11.30 -0.78
C ILE A 313 4.12 -12.62 -0.13
N SER A 314 3.67 -12.55 1.13
CA SER A 314 3.20 -13.71 1.91
C SER A 314 1.96 -14.36 1.28
N CYS A 315 0.99 -13.57 0.83
CA CYS A 315 -0.21 -14.09 0.18
C CYS A 315 0.10 -14.75 -1.18
N TRP A 316 0.95 -14.13 -2.00
CA TRP A 316 1.30 -14.69 -3.30
C TRP A 316 2.19 -15.93 -3.21
N ASP A 317 3.03 -16.06 -2.17
CA ASP A 317 3.69 -17.35 -1.86
C ASP A 317 2.66 -18.46 -1.71
N GLU A 318 1.59 -18.22 -0.95
CA GLU A 318 0.55 -19.22 -0.76
C GLU A 318 -0.28 -19.50 -2.01
N LYS A 319 -0.63 -18.45 -2.78
CA LYS A 319 -1.43 -18.58 -4.00
C LYS A 319 -0.79 -19.52 -5.01
N TYR A 320 0.50 -19.32 -5.27
CA TYR A 320 1.21 -20.14 -6.25
C TYR A 320 1.78 -21.44 -5.67
N ARG A 321 1.78 -21.61 -4.35
CA ARG A 321 2.07 -22.89 -3.68
C ARG A 321 0.88 -23.84 -3.68
N SER A 322 -0.29 -23.36 -3.25
CA SER A 322 -1.52 -24.15 -3.22
C SER A 322 -2.13 -24.33 -4.60
N ASN A 323 -1.96 -23.30 -5.45
CA ASN A 323 -2.49 -23.19 -6.80
C ASN A 323 -3.98 -23.55 -6.87
N LEU A 324 -4.78 -23.16 -5.86
CA LEU A 324 -6.16 -23.63 -5.74
C LEU A 324 -7.10 -23.04 -6.80
N ILE A 325 -7.93 -23.91 -7.38
CA ILE A 325 -9.04 -23.59 -8.29
C ILE A 325 -10.00 -22.52 -7.73
N ARG A 326 -10.59 -21.72 -8.63
CA ARG A 326 -11.57 -20.67 -8.27
C ARG A 326 -12.99 -21.23 -8.20
N PRO A 327 -13.90 -20.58 -7.44
CA PRO A 327 -15.30 -21.01 -7.35
C PRO A 327 -16.00 -21.14 -8.70
N VAL A 328 -15.78 -20.21 -9.65
CA VAL A 328 -16.42 -20.26 -10.98
C VAL A 328 -16.08 -21.54 -11.73
N THR A 329 -14.82 -21.97 -11.74
CA THR A 329 -14.43 -23.20 -12.42
C THR A 329 -15.04 -24.41 -11.74
N TYR A 330 -14.95 -24.50 -10.41
CA TYR A 330 -15.48 -25.64 -9.67
C TYR A 330 -17.01 -25.74 -9.77
N ILE A 331 -17.73 -24.64 -9.54
CA ILE A 331 -19.20 -24.60 -9.57
C ILE A 331 -19.70 -24.96 -10.97
N ASN A 332 -19.07 -24.43 -12.02
CA ASN A 332 -19.48 -24.74 -13.40
C ASN A 332 -19.24 -26.20 -13.78
N ALA A 333 -18.18 -26.83 -13.25
CA ALA A 333 -17.88 -28.23 -13.51
C ALA A 333 -18.77 -29.21 -12.73
N TYR A 334 -19.14 -28.88 -11.48
CA TYR A 334 -19.68 -29.88 -10.54
C TYR A 334 -21.03 -29.52 -9.90
N ILE A 335 -21.55 -28.29 -10.07
CA ILE A 335 -22.78 -27.83 -9.40
C ILE A 335 -23.79 -27.25 -10.41
N ASP A 336 -23.43 -26.17 -11.10
CA ASP A 336 -24.30 -25.45 -12.05
C ASP A 336 -23.43 -24.88 -13.19
N PRO A 337 -23.48 -25.45 -14.41
CA PRO A 337 -22.64 -25.03 -15.54
C PRO A 337 -22.99 -23.65 -16.10
N THR A 338 -24.09 -23.03 -15.63
CA THR A 338 -24.54 -21.70 -16.06
C THR A 338 -24.31 -20.62 -15.01
N TRP A 339 -23.63 -20.96 -13.91
CA TRP A 339 -23.41 -20.02 -12.84
C TRP A 339 -22.32 -19.00 -13.20
N GLU A 340 -22.58 -17.75 -12.81
CA GLU A 340 -21.61 -16.66 -12.90
C GLU A 340 -21.45 -16.01 -11.52
N PRO A 341 -20.21 -15.72 -11.09
CA PRO A 341 -19.96 -14.94 -9.89
C PRO A 341 -20.46 -13.50 -10.06
N TYR A 342 -20.76 -12.84 -8.94
CA TYR A 342 -21.21 -11.44 -8.98
C TYR A 342 -20.08 -10.48 -9.37
N LEU A 343 -18.83 -10.82 -9.03
CA LEU A 343 -17.61 -10.16 -9.53
C LEU A 343 -16.94 -11.01 -10.60
N GLN A 344 -16.32 -10.35 -11.58
CA GLN A 344 -15.36 -10.99 -12.47
C GLN A 344 -14.23 -11.60 -11.63
N THR A 345 -13.89 -12.86 -11.92
CA THR A 345 -12.86 -13.59 -11.16
C THR A 345 -11.47 -13.05 -11.49
N PRO A 346 -10.67 -12.62 -10.50
CA PRO A 346 -9.32 -12.12 -10.76
C PRO A 346 -8.37 -13.24 -11.25
N PRO A 347 -7.43 -12.93 -12.16
CA PRO A 347 -6.60 -13.92 -12.85
C PRO A 347 -5.39 -14.39 -12.03
N PHE A 348 -5.68 -15.03 -10.90
CA PHE A 348 -4.70 -15.65 -10.02
C PHE A 348 -5.37 -16.70 -9.11
N PRO A 349 -4.60 -17.67 -8.55
CA PRO A 349 -5.12 -18.72 -7.69
C PRO A 349 -5.93 -18.23 -6.48
N GLU A 350 -6.81 -19.09 -5.98
CA GLU A 350 -7.80 -18.73 -4.96
C GLU A 350 -7.15 -18.51 -3.58
N TYR A 351 -6.38 -19.48 -3.08
CA TYR A 351 -6.05 -19.53 -1.65
C TYR A 351 -4.69 -18.90 -1.34
N THR A 352 -4.55 -17.99 -0.37
CA THR A 352 -5.58 -17.32 0.44
C THR A 352 -6.13 -16.07 -0.27
N SER A 353 -7.22 -15.49 0.24
CA SER A 353 -7.77 -14.23 -0.28
C SER A 353 -6.81 -13.06 -0.07
N GLY A 354 -6.37 -12.44 -1.18
CA GLY A 354 -5.47 -11.28 -1.15
C GLY A 354 -6.06 -10.09 -0.40
N HIS A 355 -7.35 -9.79 -0.62
CA HIS A 355 -8.08 -8.76 0.12
C HIS A 355 -8.07 -9.04 1.62
N SER A 356 -8.31 -10.30 2.03
CA SER A 356 -8.32 -10.67 3.43
C SER A 356 -6.96 -10.48 4.09
N VAL A 357 -5.87 -10.90 3.43
CA VAL A 357 -4.51 -10.77 3.97
C VAL A 357 -4.08 -9.31 4.08
N ILE A 358 -4.29 -8.52 3.04
CA ILE A 358 -3.80 -7.13 3.00
C ILE A 358 -4.65 -6.21 3.88
N SER A 359 -5.98 -6.40 3.90
CA SER A 359 -6.88 -5.63 4.76
C SER A 359 -6.61 -5.91 6.23
N ALA A 360 -6.40 -7.18 6.59
CA ALA A 360 -6.05 -7.53 7.96
C ALA A 360 -4.67 -7.00 8.37
N SER A 361 -3.70 -6.96 7.45
CA SER A 361 -2.39 -6.37 7.73
C SER A 361 -2.51 -4.87 7.98
N ALA A 362 -3.09 -4.13 7.02
CA ALA A 362 -3.23 -2.67 7.09
C ALA A 362 -4.07 -2.23 8.29
N SER A 363 -5.24 -2.86 8.52
CA SER A 363 -6.08 -2.54 9.69
C SER A 363 -5.39 -2.78 11.01
N THR A 364 -4.62 -3.88 11.15
CA THR A 364 -3.89 -4.17 12.39
C THR A 364 -2.80 -3.13 12.65
N VAL A 365 -2.07 -2.71 11.61
CA VAL A 365 -1.08 -1.62 11.70
C VAL A 365 -1.75 -0.29 12.06
N LEU A 366 -2.85 0.07 11.39
CA LEU A 366 -3.60 1.30 11.66
C LEU A 366 -4.15 1.31 13.09
N THR A 367 -4.69 0.19 13.57
CA THR A 367 -5.14 0.04 14.96
C THR A 367 -4.00 0.24 15.95
N ALA A 368 -2.79 -0.28 15.67
CA ALA A 368 -1.63 -0.03 16.51
C ALA A 368 -1.18 1.45 16.51
N LEU A 369 -1.34 2.13 15.38
CA LEU A 369 -0.89 3.53 15.21
C LEU A 369 -1.87 4.56 15.77
N PHE A 370 -3.18 4.33 15.63
CA PHE A 370 -4.23 5.32 15.89
C PHE A 370 -5.21 4.90 16.99
N GLY A 371 -5.11 3.65 17.47
CA GLY A 371 -5.96 3.10 18.51
C GLY A 371 -7.04 2.15 17.97
N ASP A 372 -7.63 1.41 18.89
CA ASP A 372 -8.78 0.55 18.61
C ASP A 372 -10.10 1.34 18.66
N ASN A 373 -11.14 0.84 18.00
CA ASN A 373 -12.48 1.45 17.94
C ASN A 373 -12.49 2.92 17.46
N VAL A 374 -11.61 3.24 16.51
CA VAL A 374 -11.61 4.53 15.81
C VAL A 374 -12.72 4.51 14.75
N THR A 375 -13.80 5.25 15.01
CA THR A 375 -14.84 5.47 14.00
C THR A 375 -14.33 6.41 12.92
N TYR A 376 -14.50 6.04 11.65
CA TYR A 376 -14.18 6.89 10.51
C TYR A 376 -15.16 6.65 9.36
N THR A 377 -15.27 7.62 8.46
CA THR A 377 -15.99 7.47 7.20
C THR A 377 -14.99 7.29 6.09
N ASP A 378 -15.03 6.13 5.46
CA ASP A 378 -14.28 5.80 4.26
C ASP A 378 -14.94 6.44 3.05
N SER A 379 -14.24 7.42 2.46
CA SER A 379 -14.66 8.13 1.25
C SER A 379 -13.69 7.91 0.09
N VAL A 380 -12.83 6.89 0.14
CA VAL A 380 -11.83 6.65 -0.91
C VAL A 380 -12.51 6.37 -2.25
N GLU A 381 -13.57 5.55 -2.24
CA GLU A 381 -14.30 5.16 -3.44
C GLU A 381 -15.24 6.23 -4.00
N THR A 382 -15.39 7.39 -3.33
CA THR A 382 -16.22 8.49 -3.82
C THR A 382 -15.69 9.07 -5.14
N LEU A 383 -14.38 9.06 -5.34
CA LEU A 383 -13.75 9.43 -6.61
C LEU A 383 -14.09 8.46 -7.76
N TYR A 384 -14.52 7.24 -7.42
CA TYR A 384 -14.92 6.19 -8.37
C TYR A 384 -16.45 5.99 -8.41
N GLY A 385 -17.21 6.93 -7.82
CA GLY A 385 -18.67 6.98 -7.92
C GLY A 385 -19.42 6.12 -6.91
N LEU A 386 -18.79 5.69 -5.81
CA LEU A 386 -19.45 4.96 -4.73
C LEU A 386 -19.68 5.85 -3.51
N GLU A 387 -20.79 5.57 -2.81
CA GLU A 387 -21.12 6.28 -1.58
C GLU A 387 -20.14 5.95 -0.45
N PRO A 388 -19.73 6.94 0.37
CA PRO A 388 -18.90 6.70 1.53
C PRO A 388 -19.52 5.70 2.52
N ARG A 389 -18.67 4.94 3.24
CA ARG A 389 -19.10 3.97 4.26
C ARG A 389 -18.48 4.30 5.61
N THR A 390 -19.26 4.20 6.69
CA THR A 390 -18.77 4.47 8.04
C THR A 390 -18.49 3.17 8.79
N TYR A 391 -17.30 3.08 9.36
CA TYR A 391 -16.85 1.94 10.15
C TYR A 391 -16.55 2.36 11.59
N ASN A 392 -16.78 1.44 12.54
CA ASN A 392 -16.47 1.67 13.95
C ASN A 392 -15.00 1.39 14.31
N SER A 393 -14.25 0.73 13.42
CA SER A 393 -12.83 0.45 13.57
C SER A 393 -12.23 0.05 12.22
N PHE A 394 -10.90 0.14 12.09
CA PHE A 394 -10.20 -0.40 10.92
C PHE A 394 -10.39 -1.92 10.77
N LEU A 395 -10.49 -2.64 11.90
CA LEU A 395 -10.76 -4.08 11.91
C LEU A 395 -12.16 -4.40 11.36
N HIS A 396 -13.17 -3.57 11.67
CA HIS A 396 -14.51 -3.71 11.11
C HIS A 396 -14.51 -3.54 9.59
N ALA A 397 -13.79 -2.54 9.07
CA ALA A 397 -13.62 -2.37 7.63
C ALA A 397 -12.89 -3.56 6.98
N ALA A 398 -11.84 -4.08 7.62
CA ALA A 398 -11.11 -5.24 7.11
C ALA A 398 -11.95 -6.53 7.08
N ASP A 399 -12.79 -6.75 8.10
CA ASP A 399 -13.72 -7.88 8.13
C ASP A 399 -14.76 -7.76 7.00
N GLU A 400 -15.30 -6.55 6.76
CA GLU A 400 -16.20 -6.30 5.64
C GLU A 400 -15.52 -6.52 4.27
N ALA A 401 -14.29 -6.03 4.10
CA ALA A 401 -13.47 -6.24 2.91
C ALA A 401 -13.17 -7.72 2.65
N ALA A 402 -12.96 -8.51 3.72
CA ALA A 402 -12.73 -9.93 3.62
C ALA A 402 -14.00 -10.68 3.17
N TYR A 403 -15.15 -10.39 3.80
CA TYR A 403 -16.41 -11.06 3.48
C TYR A 403 -17.05 -10.60 2.17
N SER A 404 -16.72 -9.41 1.67
CA SER A 404 -17.13 -8.95 0.33
C SER A 404 -16.75 -9.96 -0.76
N ARG A 405 -15.67 -10.72 -0.55
CA ARG A 405 -15.17 -11.70 -1.53
C ARG A 405 -16.02 -12.98 -1.61
N LEU A 406 -16.68 -13.35 -0.50
CA LEU A 406 -17.69 -14.41 -0.49
C LEU A 406 -18.95 -13.95 -1.25
N TYR A 407 -19.42 -12.73 -0.93
CA TYR A 407 -20.56 -12.12 -1.60
C TYR A 407 -20.31 -11.93 -3.11
N GLY A 408 -19.07 -11.60 -3.48
CA GLY A 408 -18.63 -11.47 -4.87
C GLY A 408 -18.56 -12.80 -5.63
N GLY A 409 -18.65 -13.95 -4.95
CA GLY A 409 -18.62 -15.27 -5.58
C GLY A 409 -17.23 -15.77 -5.97
N ILE A 410 -16.15 -15.20 -5.42
CA ILE A 410 -14.79 -15.40 -5.96
C ILE A 410 -13.81 -16.02 -4.97
N HIS A 411 -14.23 -16.21 -3.72
CA HIS A 411 -13.45 -16.85 -2.68
C HIS A 411 -14.31 -17.80 -1.84
N TYR A 412 -13.70 -18.92 -1.43
CA TYR A 412 -14.27 -19.81 -0.42
C TYR A 412 -14.05 -19.23 0.98
N ARG A 413 -14.96 -19.51 1.92
CA ARG A 413 -14.85 -19.02 3.31
C ARG A 413 -13.50 -19.34 3.97
N PRO A 414 -12.90 -20.55 3.85
CA PRO A 414 -11.59 -20.80 4.45
C PRO A 414 -10.48 -19.91 3.88
N GLY A 415 -10.51 -19.61 2.58
CA GLY A 415 -9.53 -18.71 1.96
C GLY A 415 -9.62 -17.28 2.50
N ILE A 416 -10.82 -16.86 2.92
CA ILE A 416 -11.09 -15.57 3.55
C ILE A 416 -10.59 -15.56 5.00
N GLU A 417 -11.10 -16.48 5.82
CA GLU A 417 -10.81 -16.49 7.27
C GLU A 417 -9.33 -16.77 7.57
N VAL A 418 -8.72 -17.70 6.82
CA VAL A 418 -7.28 -17.96 6.97
C VAL A 418 -6.46 -16.79 6.43
N GLY A 419 -6.91 -16.14 5.35
CA GLY A 419 -6.29 -14.92 4.85
C GLY A 419 -6.24 -13.80 5.90
N VAL A 420 -7.35 -13.56 6.61
CA VAL A 420 -7.38 -12.58 7.72
C VAL A 420 -6.33 -12.91 8.79
N ASN A 421 -6.23 -14.18 9.19
CA ASN A 421 -5.25 -14.61 10.18
C ASN A 421 -3.81 -14.47 9.68
N GLN A 422 -3.54 -14.77 8.41
CA GLN A 422 -2.23 -14.57 7.78
C GLN A 422 -1.83 -13.09 7.76
N GLY A 423 -2.76 -12.19 7.40
CA GLY A 423 -2.53 -10.75 7.39
C GLY A 423 -2.21 -10.19 8.77
N ARG A 424 -2.96 -10.60 9.81
CA ARG A 424 -2.69 -10.23 11.21
C ARG A 424 -1.29 -10.65 11.66
N LYS A 425 -0.85 -11.86 11.28
CA LYS A 425 0.51 -12.34 11.61
C LYS A 425 1.59 -11.48 10.95
N VAL A 426 1.43 -11.12 9.67
CA VAL A 426 2.35 -10.21 8.99
C VAL A 426 2.42 -8.88 9.74
N ALA A 427 1.29 -8.24 10.00
CA ALA A 427 1.26 -6.96 10.72
C ALA A 427 1.88 -7.03 12.11
N GLN A 428 1.67 -8.11 12.87
CA GLN A 428 2.30 -8.30 14.18
C GLN A 428 3.83 -8.33 14.10
N LEU A 429 4.40 -8.93 13.05
CA LEU A 429 5.84 -8.93 12.83
C LEU A 429 6.36 -7.53 12.46
N ILE A 430 5.61 -6.77 11.64
CA ILE A 430 5.93 -5.38 11.33
C ILE A 430 5.90 -4.52 12.60
N ILE A 431 4.80 -4.59 13.35
CA ILE A 431 4.60 -3.82 14.59
C ILE A 431 5.73 -4.12 15.57
N ALA A 432 6.05 -5.39 15.82
CA ALA A 432 7.10 -5.78 16.76
C ALA A 432 8.51 -5.27 16.41
N LYS A 433 8.73 -4.80 15.18
CA LYS A 433 10.00 -4.21 14.73
C LYS A 433 10.06 -2.70 14.94
N PHE A 434 8.92 -2.01 15.00
CA PHE A 434 8.85 -0.55 14.93
C PHE A 434 8.07 0.13 16.08
N LEU A 435 7.28 -0.62 16.85
CA LEU A 435 6.49 -0.15 18.00
C LEU A 435 6.78 -1.04 19.22
#